data_AF-A0A165WBL8-F1
#
_entry.id   AF-A0A165WBL8-F1
#
_cell.length_a   1.000
_cell.length_b   1.000
_cell.length_c   1.000
_cell.angle_alpha   90.00
_cell.angle_beta   90.00
_cell.angle_gamma   90.00
#
_symmetry.space_group_name_H-M   'P 1'
#
loop_
_entity.id
_entity.type
_entity.pdbx_description
1 polymer ?
#
loop_
_entity_poly.entity_id
_entity_poly.type
_entity_poly.pdbx_seq_one_letter_code
_entity_poly.pdbx_strand_id
1 'polypeptide(L)'
;MKDREKAKQLRNIGYNYFGPILVDFCRWLHSERKIIEYNNILLFVARDGHLLKRIYNTLYPEESCEYFLASRISRHFSELTSIEKVAAELRRSASDYSYRNALKLWYDLKLPLFFNLQHPKEKEGHARHHLSFYDFAIQHSDLIFEKALIHRKKYLEYTQRIIGSKHPIIVDIGYKASTQAFLSDLLEHDVSGLYMVTHKEAMRVCKDSGLIRSYDGLFVSAKDQKSVVNNYRFVFEAILTAPSGAFVAFDQLGQPLFERDVRSQITRQIISNIHSGILDFANDATCSKRKIEQIENSKCKVKCLLSSPTKTQAQLFEGLEFCDSFKTTERLYIVSPQSKRFDSFSLWAEGQLRADDINLWDPWRAFGSVCVPIAKPFLPKGQYLRLKTNCRKFIFDKL
;
A
#
# COMPACT_ATOMS: atom_id res chain seq x y z
N MET A 1 11.08 12.59 30.01
CA MET A 1 10.44 13.88 29.64
C MET A 1 10.36 14.07 28.12
N LYS A 2 11.48 13.90 27.38
CA LYS A 2 11.51 13.99 25.90
C LYS A 2 10.55 13.02 25.19
N ASP A 3 10.45 11.76 25.64
CA ASP A 3 9.58 10.77 24.99
C ASP A 3 8.08 11.08 25.16
N ARG A 4 7.68 11.61 26.33
CA ARG A 4 6.29 12.04 26.57
C ARG A 4 5.91 13.23 25.69
N GLU A 5 6.84 14.17 25.51
CA GLU A 5 6.62 15.31 24.62
C GLU A 5 6.54 14.87 23.15
N LYS A 6 7.44 13.97 22.70
CA LYS A 6 7.36 13.38 21.35
C LYS A 6 6.03 12.66 21.13
N ALA A 7 5.58 11.86 22.10
CA ALA A 7 4.29 11.16 22.03
C ALA A 7 3.10 12.14 21.90
N LYS A 8 3.09 13.22 22.68
CA LYS A 8 2.07 14.28 22.60
C LYS A 8 2.07 14.95 21.22
N GLN A 9 3.24 15.25 20.68
CA GLN A 9 3.37 15.87 19.35
C GLN A 9 2.90 14.93 18.23
N LEU A 10 3.22 13.65 18.30
CA LEU A 10 2.70 12.63 17.38
C LEU A 10 1.17 12.50 17.45
N ARG A 11 0.60 12.54 18.66
CA ARG A 11 -0.85 12.59 18.85
C ARG A 11 -1.44 13.85 18.22
N ASN A 12 -0.79 15.01 18.35
CA ASN A 12 -1.21 16.24 17.67
C ASN A 12 -1.12 16.15 16.14
N ILE A 13 -0.14 15.43 15.58
CA ILE A 13 -0.06 15.14 14.14
C ILE A 13 -1.28 14.33 13.70
N GLY A 14 -1.58 13.26 14.45
CA GLY A 14 -2.77 12.44 14.22
C GLY A 14 -4.06 13.27 14.28
N TYR A 15 -4.24 14.07 15.33
CA TYR A 15 -5.46 14.82 15.57
C TYR A 15 -5.69 15.99 14.59
N ASN A 16 -4.65 16.75 14.24
CA ASN A 16 -4.82 17.99 13.48
C ASN A 16 -4.72 17.81 11.96
N TYR A 17 -4.08 16.73 11.49
CA TYR A 17 -3.78 16.54 10.07
C TYR A 17 -4.41 15.27 9.49
N PHE A 18 -4.10 14.10 10.04
CA PHE A 18 -4.61 12.83 9.51
C PHE A 18 -6.04 12.52 9.94
N GLY A 19 -6.44 12.89 11.17
CA GLY A 19 -7.78 12.72 11.70
C GLY A 19 -8.85 13.34 10.82
N PRO A 20 -8.75 14.64 10.48
CA PRO A 20 -9.71 15.31 9.62
C PRO A 20 -9.92 14.64 8.27
N ILE A 21 -8.86 14.25 7.56
CA ILE A 21 -8.98 13.67 6.22
C ILE A 21 -9.52 12.23 6.27
N LEU A 22 -9.16 11.44 7.29
CA LEU A 22 -9.67 10.08 7.43
C LEU A 22 -11.14 10.05 7.90
N VAL A 23 -11.56 11.00 8.74
CA VAL A 23 -12.97 11.21 9.07
C VAL A 23 -13.75 11.69 7.84
N ASP A 24 -13.20 12.63 7.07
CA ASP A 24 -13.83 13.09 5.83
C ASP A 24 -14.03 11.93 4.84
N PHE A 25 -12.99 11.11 4.67
CA PHE A 25 -13.08 9.89 3.88
C PHE A 25 -14.17 8.94 4.39
N CYS A 26 -14.27 8.71 5.70
CA CYS A 26 -15.34 7.84 6.25
C CYS A 26 -16.75 8.41 6.07
N ARG A 27 -16.90 9.74 6.12
CA ARG A 27 -18.18 10.41 5.80
C ARG A 27 -18.53 10.24 4.32
N TRP A 28 -17.55 10.42 3.44
CA TRP A 28 -17.70 10.15 2.01
C TRP A 28 -18.08 8.69 1.77
N LEU A 29 -17.40 7.71 2.39
CA LEU A 29 -17.77 6.29 2.32
C LEU A 29 -19.24 6.04 2.70
N HIS A 30 -19.70 6.69 3.77
CA HIS A 30 -21.07 6.55 4.23
C HIS A 30 -22.09 7.19 3.29
N SER A 31 -21.76 8.31 2.63
CA SER A 31 -22.62 8.85 1.57
C SER A 31 -22.64 7.96 0.33
N GLU A 32 -21.48 7.42 -0.06
CA GLU A 32 -21.33 6.64 -1.27
C GLU A 32 -22.04 5.29 -1.18
N ARG A 33 -21.90 4.58 -0.06
CA ARG A 33 -22.58 3.28 0.10
C ARG A 33 -24.10 3.38 -0.02
N LYS A 34 -24.69 4.52 0.35
CA LYS A 34 -26.15 4.75 0.21
C LYS A 34 -26.60 4.87 -1.24
N ILE A 35 -25.68 5.16 -2.16
CA ILE A 35 -25.95 5.30 -3.59
C ILE A 35 -25.81 3.96 -4.32
N ILE A 36 -24.95 3.06 -3.83
CA ILE A 36 -24.62 1.79 -4.51
C ILE A 36 -25.81 0.83 -4.45
N GLU A 37 -26.19 0.40 -3.25
CA GLU A 37 -27.33 -0.50 -3.01
C GLU A 37 -27.86 -0.34 -1.59
N TYR A 38 -29.12 -0.70 -1.31
CA TYR A 38 -29.66 -0.62 0.05
C TYR A 38 -29.08 -1.71 0.98
N ASN A 39 -29.00 -2.96 0.51
CA ASN A 39 -28.53 -4.10 1.30
C ASN A 39 -27.04 -4.40 1.06
N ASN A 40 -26.16 -3.49 1.49
CA ASN A 40 -24.72 -3.61 1.31
C ASN A 40 -23.95 -3.84 2.61
N ILE A 41 -22.70 -4.30 2.48
CA ILE A 41 -21.73 -4.39 3.57
C ILE A 41 -20.39 -3.78 3.15
N LEU A 42 -19.85 -2.89 4.00
CA LEU A 42 -18.50 -2.37 3.80
C LEU A 42 -17.45 -3.38 4.30
N LEU A 43 -16.51 -3.72 3.44
CA LEU A 43 -15.39 -4.63 3.71
C LEU A 43 -14.09 -3.82 3.78
N PHE A 44 -13.67 -3.47 4.99
CA PHE A 44 -12.41 -2.77 5.23
C PHE A 44 -11.23 -3.74 5.09
N VAL A 45 -10.50 -3.64 3.98
CA VAL A 45 -9.43 -4.58 3.63
C VAL A 45 -8.31 -4.56 4.67
N ALA A 46 -7.79 -5.75 4.99
CA ALA A 46 -6.74 -5.92 5.99
C ALA A 46 -5.48 -5.11 5.67
N ARG A 47 -4.65 -4.88 6.72
CA ARG A 47 -3.55 -3.90 6.77
C ARG A 47 -4.04 -2.45 6.86
N ASP A 48 -4.62 -1.91 5.81
CA ASP A 48 -4.87 -0.46 5.69
C ASP A 48 -6.28 -0.06 6.20
N GLY A 49 -7.23 -1.00 6.18
CA GLY A 49 -8.61 -0.81 6.65
C GLY A 49 -8.79 -0.89 8.17
N HIS A 50 -7.77 -1.28 8.95
CA HIS A 50 -7.92 -1.49 10.39
C HIS A 50 -8.29 -0.19 11.12
N LEU A 51 -7.52 0.88 10.88
CA LEU A 51 -7.82 2.18 11.48
C LEU A 51 -9.11 2.77 10.90
N LEU A 52 -9.32 2.64 9.59
CA LEU A 52 -10.51 3.13 8.90
C LEU A 52 -11.79 2.52 9.46
N LYS A 53 -11.84 1.21 9.68
CA LYS A 53 -12.99 0.54 10.30
C LYS A 53 -13.29 1.09 11.69
N ARG A 54 -12.25 1.35 12.50
CA ARG A 54 -12.43 1.93 13.84
C ARG A 54 -13.02 3.33 13.77
N ILE A 55 -12.52 4.17 12.87
CA ILE A 55 -13.08 5.51 12.63
C ILE A 55 -14.54 5.40 12.16
N TYR A 56 -14.82 4.51 11.21
CA TYR A 56 -16.16 4.31 10.67
C TYR A 56 -17.15 3.87 11.75
N ASN A 57 -16.79 2.89 12.58
CA ASN A 57 -17.61 2.44 13.70
C ASN A 57 -17.84 3.53 14.75
N THR A 58 -16.85 4.40 14.99
CA THR A 58 -17.04 5.58 15.86
C THR A 58 -18.08 6.53 15.29
N LEU A 59 -18.08 6.78 13.97
CA LEU A 59 -19.00 7.72 13.33
C LEU A 59 -20.40 7.13 13.10
N TYR A 60 -20.48 5.82 12.85
CA TYR A 60 -21.69 5.11 12.42
C TYR A 60 -21.83 3.76 13.13
N PRO A 61 -22.08 3.75 14.46
CA PRO A 61 -22.07 2.51 15.26
C PRO A 61 -23.16 1.50 14.88
N GLU A 62 -24.27 1.98 14.32
CA GLU A 62 -25.41 1.15 13.91
C GLU A 62 -25.23 0.49 12.53
N GLU A 63 -24.19 0.87 11.79
CA GLU A 63 -23.99 0.42 10.42
C GLU A 63 -23.15 -0.86 10.35
N SER A 64 -23.59 -1.83 9.55
CA SER A 64 -22.84 -3.08 9.38
C SER A 64 -21.61 -2.89 8.50
N CYS A 65 -20.43 -3.18 9.07
CA CYS A 65 -19.19 -3.26 8.32
C CYS A 65 -18.21 -4.26 8.94
N GLU A 66 -17.34 -4.83 8.10
CA GLU A 66 -16.47 -5.92 8.49
C GLU A 66 -15.00 -5.65 8.18
N TYR A 67 -14.13 -6.21 9.02
CA TYR A 67 -12.69 -6.21 8.74
C TYR A 67 -12.39 -7.43 7.86
N PHE A 68 -11.98 -7.17 6.63
CA PHE A 68 -11.90 -8.20 5.61
C PHE A 68 -10.46 -8.65 5.37
N LEU A 69 -10.19 -9.92 5.64
CA LEU A 69 -8.86 -10.54 5.55
C LEU A 69 -8.47 -10.82 4.10
N ALA A 70 -8.17 -9.77 3.35
CA ALA A 70 -7.58 -9.89 2.02
C ALA A 70 -6.13 -9.40 2.03
N SER A 71 -5.18 -10.31 1.86
CA SER A 71 -3.80 -9.97 1.58
C SER A 71 -3.45 -10.28 0.13
N ARG A 72 -2.40 -9.63 -0.38
CA ARG A 72 -1.90 -9.94 -1.73
C ARG A 72 -1.50 -11.42 -1.84
N ILE A 73 -0.96 -11.97 -0.75
CA ILE A 73 -0.56 -13.38 -0.61
C ILE A 73 -1.77 -14.30 -0.78
N SER A 74 -2.80 -14.13 0.06
CA SER A 74 -3.98 -15.00 0.05
C SER A 74 -4.76 -14.92 -1.26
N ARG A 75 -4.79 -13.71 -1.86
CA ARG A 75 -5.39 -13.45 -3.15
C ARG A 75 -4.66 -14.18 -4.28
N HIS A 76 -3.36 -13.92 -4.44
CA HIS A 76 -2.59 -14.50 -5.55
C HIS A 76 -2.64 -16.02 -5.54
N PHE A 77 -2.62 -16.63 -4.36
CA PHE A 77 -2.72 -18.07 -4.24
C PHE A 77 -4.07 -18.63 -4.72
N SER A 78 -5.17 -17.95 -4.35
CA SER A 78 -6.53 -18.32 -4.77
C SER A 78 -6.79 -18.11 -6.27
N GLU A 79 -5.90 -17.40 -6.96
CA GLU A 79 -5.94 -17.13 -8.39
C GLU A 79 -5.15 -18.17 -9.22
N LEU A 80 -4.35 -19.05 -8.60
CA LEU A 80 -3.48 -20.01 -9.30
C LEU A 80 -4.26 -21.17 -9.94
N THR A 81 -4.95 -20.88 -11.05
CA THR A 81 -5.82 -21.82 -11.76
C THR A 81 -5.27 -22.27 -13.11
N SER A 82 -4.07 -21.82 -13.50
CA SER A 82 -3.43 -22.21 -14.76
C SER A 82 -1.91 -22.15 -14.67
N ILE A 83 -1.22 -22.84 -15.57
CA ILE A 83 0.25 -22.89 -15.63
C ILE A 83 0.81 -21.47 -15.85
N GLU A 84 0.17 -20.67 -16.69
CA GLU A 84 0.58 -19.30 -16.98
C GLU A 84 0.52 -18.42 -15.74
N LYS A 85 -0.54 -18.57 -14.92
CA LYS A 85 -0.67 -17.82 -13.66
C LYS A 85 0.39 -18.25 -12.65
N VAL A 86 0.67 -19.55 -12.54
CA VAL A 86 1.74 -20.08 -11.69
C VAL A 86 3.11 -19.56 -12.15
N ALA A 87 3.41 -19.65 -13.44
CA ALA A 87 4.68 -19.18 -14.00
C ALA A 87 4.85 -17.65 -13.86
N ALA A 88 3.79 -16.87 -14.10
CA ALA A 88 3.79 -15.43 -13.90
C ALA A 88 4.05 -15.06 -12.43
N GLU A 89 3.45 -15.81 -11.50
CA GLU A 89 3.65 -15.61 -10.08
C GLU A 89 5.07 -15.98 -9.64
N LEU A 90 5.59 -17.13 -10.05
CA LEU A 90 6.97 -17.54 -9.81
C LEU A 90 7.98 -16.52 -10.36
N ARG A 91 7.71 -15.98 -11.55
CA ARG A 91 8.55 -14.93 -12.13
C ARG A 91 8.55 -13.66 -11.28
N ARG A 92 7.39 -13.26 -10.75
CA ARG A 92 7.26 -12.12 -9.84
C ARG A 92 7.98 -12.36 -8.51
N SER A 93 7.98 -13.62 -8.06
CA SER A 93 8.63 -14.12 -6.84
C SER A 93 10.14 -14.18 -6.95
N ALA A 94 10.67 -14.44 -8.15
CA ALA A 94 12.09 -14.68 -8.35
C ALA A 94 12.96 -13.45 -8.00
N SER A 95 12.38 -12.24 -8.11
CA SER A 95 12.96 -10.97 -7.69
C SER A 95 12.83 -10.66 -6.19
N ASP A 96 12.12 -11.48 -5.41
CA ASP A 96 11.72 -11.17 -4.02
C ASP A 96 11.89 -12.36 -3.07
N TYR A 97 12.81 -12.21 -2.12
CA TYR A 97 13.15 -13.22 -1.12
C TYR A 97 12.06 -13.44 -0.06
N SER A 98 11.21 -12.44 0.24
CA SER A 98 10.08 -12.59 1.15
C SER A 98 9.04 -13.53 0.55
N TYR A 99 8.74 -13.33 -0.73
CA TYR A 99 7.80 -14.17 -1.44
C TYR A 99 8.29 -15.61 -1.60
N ARG A 100 9.61 -15.83 -1.75
CA ARG A 100 10.19 -17.19 -1.69
C ARG A 100 9.93 -17.87 -0.34
N ASN A 101 10.04 -17.14 0.76
CA ASN A 101 9.74 -17.69 2.09
C ASN A 101 8.23 -17.88 2.32
N ALA A 102 7.41 -17.03 1.70
CA ALA A 102 5.97 -17.19 1.68
C ALA A 102 5.60 -18.47 0.92
N LEU A 103 6.12 -18.69 -0.31
CA LEU A 103 5.95 -19.95 -1.05
C LEU A 103 6.43 -21.18 -0.25
N LYS A 104 7.55 -21.08 0.48
CA LYS A 104 8.02 -22.15 1.40
C LYS A 104 6.99 -22.46 2.49
N LEU A 105 6.38 -21.43 3.09
CA LEU A 105 5.31 -21.59 4.07
C LEU A 105 4.03 -22.15 3.43
N TRP A 106 3.74 -21.78 2.18
CA TRP A 106 2.43 -22.02 1.55
C TRP A 106 2.24 -23.44 1.04
N TYR A 107 3.33 -24.10 0.64
CA TYR A 107 3.20 -25.41 0.04
C TYR A 107 3.34 -26.57 1.01
N ASP A 108 3.90 -26.34 2.21
CA ASP A 108 4.49 -27.41 3.04
C ASP A 108 5.42 -28.33 2.23
N LEU A 109 5.82 -27.85 1.04
CA LEU A 109 6.68 -28.53 0.13
C LEU A 109 8.06 -28.32 0.68
N LYS A 110 8.53 -29.35 1.40
CA LYS A 110 9.95 -29.64 1.53
C LYS A 110 10.55 -29.95 0.13
N LEU A 111 10.24 -29.17 -0.91
CA LEU A 111 10.78 -29.35 -2.26
C LEU A 111 12.26 -28.97 -2.21
N PRO A 112 13.18 -29.93 -2.32
CA PRO A 112 14.61 -29.66 -2.30
C PRO A 112 15.03 -28.79 -3.50
N LEU A 113 14.24 -28.78 -4.57
CA LEU A 113 14.53 -28.11 -5.85
C LEU A 113 14.41 -26.57 -5.81
N PHE A 114 13.63 -25.99 -4.91
CA PHE A 114 13.55 -24.52 -4.80
C PHE A 114 14.89 -23.88 -4.41
N PHE A 115 15.77 -24.64 -3.74
CA PHE A 115 17.12 -24.22 -3.37
C PHE A 115 18.10 -24.25 -4.55
N ASN A 116 17.82 -25.03 -5.61
CA ASN A 116 18.66 -25.11 -6.81
C ASN A 116 18.27 -24.14 -7.91
N LEU A 117 17.17 -23.38 -7.75
CA LEU A 117 16.95 -22.14 -8.49
C LEU A 117 17.90 -21.07 -7.92
N GLN A 118 19.20 -21.30 -8.10
CA GLN A 118 20.27 -20.39 -7.73
C GLN A 118 19.94 -18.99 -8.27
N HIS A 119 20.20 -17.95 -7.47
CA HIS A 119 20.39 -16.62 -8.04
C HIS A 119 21.56 -16.72 -9.04
N PRO A 120 21.35 -16.60 -10.35
CA PRO A 120 22.46 -16.54 -11.27
C PRO A 120 23.10 -15.17 -11.08
N LYS A 121 24.43 -15.14 -11.02
CA LYS A 121 25.23 -13.92 -11.17
C LYS A 121 24.85 -13.25 -12.50
N GLU A 122 23.94 -12.27 -12.48
CA GLU A 122 23.56 -11.21 -13.44
C GLU A 122 23.84 -11.33 -14.97
N LYS A 123 24.19 -12.48 -15.53
CA LYS A 123 24.73 -12.57 -16.91
C LYS A 123 24.04 -13.57 -17.83
N GLU A 124 23.06 -14.34 -17.38
CA GLU A 124 22.30 -15.23 -18.26
C GLU A 124 20.87 -14.72 -18.49
N GLY A 125 20.48 -14.64 -19.76
CA GLY A 125 19.34 -13.84 -20.22
C GLY A 125 17.97 -14.30 -19.72
N HIS A 126 17.05 -13.33 -19.62
CA HIS A 126 15.66 -13.49 -19.17
C HIS A 126 14.87 -14.62 -19.84
N ALA A 127 15.24 -15.06 -21.05
CA ALA A 127 14.54 -16.12 -21.78
C ALA A 127 14.76 -17.54 -21.19
N ARG A 128 15.98 -17.86 -20.71
CA ARG A 128 16.24 -19.18 -20.08
C ARG A 128 15.47 -19.36 -18.77
N HIS A 129 15.30 -18.29 -18.01
CA HIS A 129 14.59 -18.31 -16.73
C HIS A 129 13.08 -18.49 -16.90
N HIS A 130 12.51 -17.87 -17.93
CA HIS A 130 11.10 -18.10 -18.29
C HIS A 130 10.79 -19.56 -18.55
N LEU A 131 11.61 -20.23 -19.35
CA LEU A 131 11.45 -21.65 -19.63
C LEU A 131 11.52 -22.47 -18.33
N SER A 132 12.50 -22.19 -17.45
CA SER A 132 12.59 -22.89 -16.16
C SER A 132 11.41 -22.69 -15.20
N PHE A 133 10.72 -21.54 -15.24
CA PHE A 133 9.51 -21.32 -14.42
C PHE A 133 8.29 -22.04 -14.99
N TYR A 134 8.16 -22.07 -16.31
CA TYR A 134 7.11 -22.85 -16.98
C TYR A 134 7.33 -24.35 -16.77
N ASP A 135 8.57 -24.84 -16.93
CA ASP A 135 8.91 -26.24 -16.69
C ASP A 135 8.62 -26.64 -15.24
N PHE A 136 8.99 -25.80 -14.27
CA PHE A 136 8.63 -26.01 -12.86
C PHE A 136 7.11 -26.01 -12.64
N ALA A 137 6.41 -25.03 -13.22
CA ALA A 137 4.97 -24.93 -13.10
C ALA A 137 4.24 -26.15 -13.69
N ILE A 138 4.74 -26.70 -14.80
CA ILE A 138 4.24 -27.94 -15.41
C ILE A 138 4.56 -29.15 -14.52
N GLN A 139 5.81 -29.27 -14.06
CA GLN A 139 6.24 -30.42 -13.26
C GLN A 139 5.48 -30.54 -11.93
N HIS A 140 5.04 -29.41 -11.37
CA HIS A 140 4.41 -29.35 -10.06
C HIS A 140 2.95 -28.86 -10.12
N SER A 141 2.34 -28.75 -11.30
CA SER A 141 1.01 -28.15 -11.50
C SER A 141 -0.05 -28.81 -10.63
N ASP A 142 -0.07 -30.13 -10.59
CA ASP A 142 -1.12 -30.90 -9.93
C ASP A 142 -1.19 -30.57 -8.44
N LEU A 143 -0.02 -30.57 -7.78
CA LEU A 143 0.08 -30.23 -6.37
C LEU A 143 -0.22 -28.75 -6.11
N ILE A 144 0.24 -27.86 -6.99
CA ILE A 144 -0.01 -26.41 -6.85
C ILE A 144 -1.51 -26.13 -6.97
N PHE A 145 -2.18 -26.72 -7.97
CA PHE A 145 -3.61 -26.54 -8.19
C PHE A 145 -4.44 -27.18 -7.09
N GLU A 146 -4.08 -28.38 -6.61
CA GLU A 146 -4.76 -29.00 -5.47
C GLU A 146 -4.77 -28.06 -4.25
N LYS A 147 -3.60 -27.50 -3.90
CA LYS A 147 -3.48 -26.59 -2.76
C LYS A 147 -4.20 -25.27 -3.01
N ALA A 148 -4.09 -24.70 -4.22
CA ALA A 148 -4.77 -23.47 -4.61
C ALA A 148 -6.29 -23.62 -4.52
N LEU A 149 -6.84 -24.75 -4.98
CA LEU A 149 -8.27 -25.07 -4.89
C LEU A 149 -8.75 -25.14 -3.44
N ILE A 150 -8.00 -25.82 -2.56
CA ILE A 150 -8.34 -25.90 -1.13
C ILE A 150 -8.40 -24.50 -0.51
N HIS A 151 -7.43 -23.65 -0.81
CA HIS A 151 -7.41 -22.29 -0.27
C HIS A 151 -8.51 -21.41 -0.88
N ARG A 152 -8.75 -21.50 -2.19
CA ARG A 152 -9.84 -20.79 -2.85
C ARG A 152 -11.19 -21.15 -2.23
N LYS A 153 -11.43 -22.44 -1.96
CA LYS A 153 -12.65 -22.92 -1.28
C LYS A 153 -12.80 -22.32 0.12
N LYS A 154 -11.75 -22.38 0.95
CA LYS A 154 -11.77 -21.78 2.31
C LYS A 154 -12.01 -20.28 2.27
N TYR A 155 -11.38 -19.61 1.30
CA TYR A 155 -11.50 -18.18 1.15
C TYR A 155 -12.91 -17.78 0.66
N LEU A 156 -13.53 -18.58 -0.20
CA LEU A 156 -14.94 -18.45 -0.58
C LEU A 156 -15.86 -18.64 0.63
N GLU A 157 -15.68 -19.71 1.41
CA GLU A 157 -16.46 -19.97 2.64
C GLU A 157 -16.33 -18.83 3.65
N TYR A 158 -15.11 -18.33 3.88
CA TYR A 158 -14.86 -17.15 4.70
C TYR A 158 -15.63 -15.94 4.17
N THR A 159 -15.52 -15.66 2.88
CA THR A 159 -16.13 -14.49 2.27
C THR A 159 -17.65 -14.55 2.35
N GLN A 160 -18.26 -15.69 1.99
CA GLN A 160 -19.70 -15.92 2.07
C GLN A 160 -20.23 -15.78 3.50
N ARG A 161 -19.49 -16.27 4.51
CA ARG A 161 -19.87 -16.10 5.92
C ARG A 161 -19.88 -14.62 6.35
N ILE A 162 -18.94 -13.83 5.84
CA ILE A 162 -18.81 -12.40 6.18
C ILE A 162 -19.89 -11.58 5.48
N ILE A 163 -20.10 -11.79 4.18
CA ILE A 163 -21.03 -10.98 3.39
C ILE A 163 -22.49 -11.43 3.56
N GLY A 164 -22.72 -12.72 3.85
CA GLY A 164 -24.04 -13.32 3.85
C GLY A 164 -24.73 -13.14 2.50
N SER A 165 -25.89 -12.50 2.50
CA SER A 165 -26.65 -12.14 1.29
C SER A 165 -26.50 -10.67 0.90
N LYS A 166 -25.56 -9.93 1.51
CA LYS A 166 -25.35 -8.50 1.26
C LYS A 166 -24.40 -8.28 0.10
N HIS A 167 -24.60 -7.19 -0.62
CA HIS A 167 -23.67 -6.74 -1.65
C HIS A 167 -22.36 -6.23 -1.05
N PRO A 168 -21.21 -6.84 -1.39
CA PRO A 168 -19.92 -6.44 -0.84
C PRO A 168 -19.39 -5.15 -1.49
N ILE A 169 -18.95 -4.23 -0.64
CA ILE A 169 -18.26 -3.00 -1.04
C ILE A 169 -16.87 -2.98 -0.41
N ILE A 170 -15.83 -3.08 -1.24
CA ILE A 170 -14.44 -3.02 -0.79
C ILE A 170 -14.09 -1.59 -0.39
N VAL A 171 -13.45 -1.46 0.78
CA VAL A 171 -12.86 -0.23 1.26
C VAL A 171 -11.35 -0.41 1.39
N ASP A 172 -10.60 0.37 0.62
CA ASP A 172 -9.13 0.30 0.55
C ASP A 172 -8.55 1.70 0.25
N ILE A 173 -7.27 1.93 0.51
CA ILE A 173 -6.58 3.15 0.09
C ILE A 173 -6.51 3.21 -1.44
N GLY A 174 -6.14 2.10 -2.08
CA GLY A 174 -5.88 2.03 -3.52
C GLY A 174 -4.85 0.95 -3.90
N TYR A 175 -4.39 0.85 -5.14
CA TYR A 175 -4.67 1.75 -6.27
C TYR A 175 -5.26 1.03 -7.47
N LYS A 176 -5.00 -0.27 -7.61
CA LYS A 176 -5.31 -1.05 -8.82
C LYS A 176 -6.61 -1.83 -8.71
N ALA A 177 -7.33 -1.71 -7.59
CA ALA A 177 -8.57 -2.45 -7.32
C ALA A 177 -8.43 -3.98 -7.48
N SER A 178 -7.22 -4.53 -7.26
CA SER A 178 -6.96 -5.96 -7.47
C SER A 178 -7.76 -6.86 -6.52
N THR A 179 -8.01 -6.41 -5.29
CA THR A 179 -8.85 -7.14 -4.33
C THR A 179 -10.30 -7.22 -4.81
N GLN A 180 -10.84 -6.14 -5.37
CA GLN A 180 -12.20 -6.11 -5.91
C GLN A 180 -12.35 -7.05 -7.11
N ALA A 181 -11.43 -6.99 -8.07
CA ALA A 181 -11.44 -7.90 -9.21
C ALA A 181 -11.39 -9.36 -8.78
N PHE A 182 -10.51 -9.69 -7.83
CA PHE A 182 -10.41 -11.03 -7.29
C PHE A 182 -11.69 -11.50 -6.59
N LEU A 183 -12.32 -10.65 -5.76
CA LEU A 183 -13.55 -11.06 -5.10
C LEU A 183 -14.70 -11.22 -6.09
N SER A 184 -14.74 -10.39 -7.14
CA SER A 184 -15.75 -10.55 -8.19
C SER A 184 -15.58 -11.89 -8.91
N ASP A 185 -14.35 -12.27 -9.23
CA ASP A 185 -14.01 -13.60 -9.79
C ASP A 185 -14.31 -14.75 -8.81
N LEU A 186 -13.97 -14.58 -7.54
CA LEU A 186 -14.17 -15.61 -6.51
C LEU A 186 -15.65 -15.92 -6.30
N LEU A 187 -16.48 -14.88 -6.29
CA LEU A 187 -17.87 -14.98 -5.92
C LEU A 187 -18.81 -15.05 -7.13
N GLU A 188 -18.28 -14.90 -8.35
CA GLU A 188 -19.03 -14.86 -9.61
C GLU A 188 -20.16 -13.81 -9.60
N HIS A 189 -19.93 -12.68 -8.94
CA HIS A 189 -20.84 -11.55 -8.89
C HIS A 189 -20.11 -10.21 -8.77
N ASP A 190 -20.82 -9.13 -9.05
CA ASP A 190 -20.26 -7.79 -8.99
C ASP A 190 -19.89 -7.40 -7.56
N VAL A 191 -18.63 -7.04 -7.35
CA VAL A 191 -18.16 -6.40 -6.11
C VAL A 191 -17.91 -4.94 -6.40
N SER A 192 -18.46 -4.04 -5.59
CA SER A 192 -18.17 -2.60 -5.70
C SER A 192 -16.94 -2.20 -4.87
N GLY A 193 -16.34 -1.07 -5.19
CA GLY A 193 -15.14 -0.58 -4.53
C GLY A 193 -15.16 0.93 -4.29
N LEU A 194 -14.89 1.30 -3.05
CA LEU A 194 -14.74 2.67 -2.58
C LEU A 194 -13.32 2.88 -2.07
N TYR A 195 -12.57 3.72 -2.78
CA TYR A 195 -11.14 3.89 -2.53
C TYR A 195 -10.81 5.31 -2.06
N MET A 196 -9.71 5.50 -1.35
CA MET A 196 -9.17 6.86 -1.24
C MET A 196 -8.73 7.38 -2.61
N VAL A 197 -8.10 6.51 -3.42
CA VAL A 197 -7.59 6.86 -4.75
C VAL A 197 -7.40 5.61 -5.62
N THR A 198 -7.61 5.74 -6.94
CA THR A 198 -7.36 4.67 -7.90
C THR A 198 -6.46 5.12 -9.04
N HIS A 199 -5.66 4.20 -9.58
CA HIS A 199 -4.82 4.42 -10.76
C HIS A 199 -5.50 3.93 -12.02
N LYS A 200 -5.03 4.38 -13.20
CA LYS A 200 -5.58 3.98 -14.51
C LYS A 200 -5.62 2.47 -14.73
N GLU A 201 -4.70 1.73 -14.11
CA GLU A 201 -4.64 0.28 -14.15
C GLU A 201 -5.92 -0.38 -13.60
N ALA A 202 -6.63 0.26 -12.66
CA ALA A 202 -7.88 -0.26 -12.13
C ALA A 202 -8.92 -0.47 -13.24
N MET A 203 -8.97 0.38 -14.28
CA MET A 203 -9.88 0.19 -15.42
C MET A 203 -9.64 -1.12 -16.18
N ARG A 204 -8.40 -1.62 -16.19
CA ARG A 204 -8.06 -2.88 -16.86
C ARG A 204 -8.30 -4.08 -15.96
N VAL A 205 -7.99 -3.94 -14.67
CA VAL A 205 -8.10 -5.00 -13.67
C VAL A 205 -9.55 -5.33 -13.35
N CYS A 206 -10.43 -4.33 -13.38
CA CYS A 206 -11.83 -4.41 -12.95
C CYS A 206 -12.80 -4.25 -14.12
N LYS A 207 -12.42 -4.73 -15.32
CA LYS A 207 -13.20 -4.51 -16.55
C LYS A 207 -14.65 -5.02 -16.43
N ASP A 208 -14.84 -6.11 -15.70
CA ASP A 208 -16.11 -6.81 -15.51
C ASP A 208 -16.46 -6.94 -14.01
N SER A 209 -16.06 -5.97 -13.19
CA SER A 209 -16.48 -5.89 -11.78
C SER A 209 -17.44 -4.75 -11.55
N GLY A 210 -18.08 -4.72 -10.37
CA GLY A 210 -18.97 -3.64 -9.97
C GLY A 210 -18.32 -2.25 -9.90
N LEU A 211 -19.11 -1.28 -9.45
CA LEU A 211 -18.76 0.14 -9.42
C LEU A 211 -17.42 0.43 -8.74
N ILE A 212 -16.62 1.34 -9.32
CA ILE A 212 -15.42 1.92 -8.71
C ILE A 212 -15.62 3.41 -8.48
N ARG A 213 -15.50 3.86 -7.23
CA ARG A 213 -15.43 5.29 -6.90
C ARG A 213 -14.24 5.57 -5.99
N SER A 214 -13.79 6.82 -6.02
CA SER A 214 -12.72 7.26 -5.14
C SER A 214 -12.91 8.68 -4.62
N TYR A 215 -12.36 8.92 -3.44
CA TYR A 215 -12.52 10.17 -2.69
C TYR A 215 -11.58 11.29 -3.14
N ASP A 216 -10.32 10.98 -3.43
CA ASP A 216 -9.30 11.98 -3.75
C ASP A 216 -8.89 12.03 -5.22
N GLY A 217 -8.89 10.88 -5.90
CA GLY A 217 -8.53 10.81 -7.30
C GLY A 217 -9.02 9.53 -7.96
N LEU A 218 -9.76 9.66 -9.06
CA LEU A 218 -10.30 8.53 -9.83
C LEU A 218 -9.46 8.30 -11.08
N PHE A 219 -8.89 7.09 -11.21
CA PHE A 219 -8.03 6.69 -12.33
C PHE A 219 -6.89 7.67 -12.61
N VAL A 220 -6.26 8.16 -11.54
CA VAL A 220 -5.15 9.12 -11.63
C VAL A 220 -3.88 8.45 -12.15
N SER A 221 -2.98 9.26 -12.67
CA SER A 221 -1.61 8.81 -12.94
C SER A 221 -0.74 8.98 -11.69
N ALA A 222 0.38 8.27 -11.63
CA ALA A 222 1.36 8.46 -10.56
C ALA A 222 1.93 9.89 -10.44
N LYS A 223 1.69 10.77 -11.43
CA LYS A 223 2.18 12.16 -11.47
C LYS A 223 1.07 13.20 -11.24
N ASP A 224 -0.11 12.77 -10.81
CA ASP A 224 -1.23 13.70 -10.61
C ASP A 224 -1.01 14.58 -9.36
N GLN A 225 -0.68 15.85 -9.59
CA GLN A 225 -0.40 16.83 -8.54
C GLN A 225 -1.65 17.28 -7.75
N LYS A 226 -2.87 16.95 -8.22
CA LYS A 226 -4.11 17.33 -7.54
C LYS A 226 -4.43 16.41 -6.37
N SER A 227 -4.13 15.11 -6.49
CA SER A 227 -4.43 14.11 -5.45
C SER A 227 -3.33 14.08 -4.38
N VAL A 228 -3.66 14.56 -3.18
CA VAL A 228 -2.74 14.56 -2.02
C VAL A 228 -2.43 13.14 -1.58
N VAL A 229 -3.43 12.25 -1.59
CA VAL A 229 -3.26 10.86 -1.19
C VAL A 229 -2.33 10.14 -2.17
N ASN A 230 -2.49 10.36 -3.48
CA ASN A 230 -1.61 9.78 -4.50
C ASN A 230 -0.15 10.25 -4.36
N ASN A 231 0.06 11.54 -4.15
CA ASN A 231 1.38 12.15 -4.08
C ASN A 231 2.16 11.72 -2.82
N TYR A 232 1.44 11.47 -1.72
CA TYR A 232 2.04 11.05 -0.44
C TYR A 232 1.64 9.64 -0.03
N ARG A 233 1.37 8.77 -1.01
CA ARG A 233 0.83 7.41 -0.80
C ARG A 233 1.54 6.59 0.26
N PHE A 234 2.87 6.62 0.27
CA PHE A 234 3.66 5.82 1.20
C PHE A 234 3.48 6.30 2.65
N VAL A 235 3.29 7.60 2.86
CA VAL A 235 3.00 8.16 4.19
C VAL A 235 1.62 7.71 4.65
N PHE A 236 0.61 7.77 3.78
CA PHE A 236 -0.74 7.28 4.09
C PHE A 236 -0.74 5.78 4.41
N GLU A 237 -0.08 4.95 3.59
CA GLU A 237 0.07 3.52 3.83
C GLU A 237 0.78 3.23 5.17
N ALA A 238 1.89 3.92 5.47
CA ALA A 238 2.59 3.72 6.75
C ALA A 238 1.73 4.10 7.97
N ILE A 239 0.94 5.17 7.85
CA ILE A 239 0.05 5.61 8.93
C ILE A 239 -1.14 4.67 9.08
N LEU A 240 -1.72 4.17 8.00
CA LEU A 240 -2.90 3.32 8.03
C LEU A 240 -2.60 1.85 8.38
N THR A 241 -1.31 1.46 8.34
CA THR A 241 -0.88 0.09 8.61
C THR A 241 -1.34 -0.41 9.99
N ALA A 242 -1.95 -1.60 10.01
CA ALA A 242 -2.40 -2.30 11.22
C ALA A 242 -1.25 -2.61 12.20
N PRO A 243 -1.54 -2.74 13.50
CA PRO A 243 -0.56 -3.14 14.51
C PRO A 243 -0.18 -4.64 14.46
N SER A 244 -0.83 -5.44 13.63
CA SER A 244 -0.55 -6.86 13.42
C SER A 244 0.32 -7.10 12.18
N GLY A 245 0.90 -8.30 12.06
CA GLY A 245 1.48 -8.76 10.80
C GLY A 245 0.42 -8.98 9.71
N ALA A 246 0.88 -9.17 8.47
CA ALA A 246 0.00 -9.38 7.35
C ALA A 246 -0.71 -10.74 7.45
N PHE A 247 -1.98 -10.79 7.01
CA PHE A 247 -2.70 -12.05 6.84
C PHE A 247 -2.01 -12.90 5.75
N VAL A 248 -1.83 -14.18 6.02
CA VAL A 248 -1.19 -15.13 5.11
C VAL A 248 -2.23 -16.03 4.47
N ALA A 249 -2.90 -16.85 5.28
CA ALA A 249 -3.82 -17.88 4.81
C ALA A 249 -4.74 -18.34 5.94
N PHE A 250 -5.70 -19.20 5.62
CA PHE A 250 -6.45 -19.97 6.62
C PHE A 250 -5.79 -21.33 6.87
N ASP A 251 -5.66 -21.72 8.14
CA ASP A 251 -5.17 -23.04 8.53
C ASP A 251 -6.19 -24.15 8.22
N GLN A 252 -5.91 -25.39 8.66
CA GLN A 252 -6.80 -26.54 8.44
C GLN A 252 -8.16 -26.39 9.10
N LEU A 253 -8.25 -25.65 10.21
CA LEU A 253 -9.48 -25.40 10.97
C LEU A 253 -10.20 -24.12 10.51
N GLY A 254 -9.71 -23.45 9.46
CA GLY A 254 -10.27 -22.19 8.95
C GLY A 254 -9.87 -20.97 9.79
N GLN A 255 -8.89 -21.09 10.68
CA GLN A 255 -8.39 -19.97 11.49
C GLN A 255 -7.37 -19.14 10.70
N PRO A 256 -7.37 -17.81 10.85
CA PRO A 256 -6.47 -16.95 10.11
C PRO A 256 -5.03 -17.02 10.66
N LEU A 257 -4.08 -17.22 9.75
CA LEU A 257 -2.64 -17.20 10.01
C LEU A 257 -2.06 -15.83 9.64
N PHE A 258 -1.18 -15.31 10.47
CA PHE A 258 -0.54 -14.01 10.29
C PHE A 258 0.98 -14.13 10.32
N GLU A 259 1.65 -13.24 9.59
CA GLU A 259 3.09 -13.06 9.72
C GLU A 259 3.43 -12.51 11.12
N ARG A 260 4.66 -12.78 11.57
CA ARG A 260 5.20 -12.11 12.75
C ARG A 260 5.41 -10.64 12.44
N ASP A 261 4.96 -9.74 13.32
CA ASP A 261 5.32 -8.33 13.23
C ASP A 261 6.81 -8.13 13.58
N VAL A 262 7.62 -7.85 12.56
CA VAL A 262 9.07 -7.63 12.67
C VAL A 262 9.46 -6.16 12.82
N ARG A 263 8.48 -5.24 12.87
CA ARG A 263 8.75 -3.80 12.98
C ARG A 263 9.47 -3.45 14.27
N SER A 264 10.22 -2.35 14.26
CA SER A 264 10.84 -1.81 15.47
C SER A 264 9.81 -1.29 16.48
N GLN A 265 10.22 -1.24 17.76
CA GLN A 265 9.44 -0.60 18.81
C GLN A 265 9.18 0.89 18.52
N ILE A 266 10.15 1.57 17.89
CA ILE A 266 10.02 2.97 17.46
C ILE A 266 8.85 3.13 16.49
N THR A 267 8.80 2.28 15.45
CA THR A 267 7.71 2.28 14.47
C THR A 267 6.34 2.07 15.15
N ARG A 268 6.23 1.06 16.03
CA ARG A 268 4.99 0.80 16.78
C ARG A 268 4.55 1.99 17.63
N GLN A 269 5.49 2.66 18.30
CA GLN A 269 5.18 3.84 19.12
C GLN A 269 4.74 5.03 18.28
N ILE A 270 5.40 5.30 17.15
CA ILE A 270 5.01 6.38 16.23
C ILE A 270 3.57 6.17 15.74
N ILE A 271 3.28 4.99 15.19
CA ILE A 271 1.96 4.64 14.66
C ILE A 271 0.90 4.72 15.77
N SER A 272 1.16 4.12 16.94
CA SER A 272 0.19 4.11 18.05
C SER A 272 -0.17 5.52 18.53
N ASN A 273 0.80 6.43 18.63
CA ASN A 273 0.53 7.81 19.05
C ASN A 273 -0.26 8.59 18.00
N ILE A 274 0.09 8.43 16.71
CA ILE A 274 -0.66 9.04 15.61
C ILE A 274 -2.10 8.50 15.56
N HIS A 275 -2.29 7.17 15.66
CA HIS A 275 -3.62 6.53 15.69
C HIS A 275 -4.48 7.05 16.84
N SER A 276 -3.87 7.23 18.02
CA SER A 276 -4.60 7.77 19.18
C SER A 276 -5.18 9.15 18.85
N GLY A 277 -4.37 10.05 18.29
CA GLY A 277 -4.83 11.39 17.89
C GLY A 277 -5.89 11.38 16.80
N ILE A 278 -5.77 10.46 15.82
CA ILE A 278 -6.78 10.28 14.77
C ILE A 278 -8.13 9.87 15.38
N LEU A 279 -8.12 8.92 16.32
CA LEU A 279 -9.34 8.43 16.97
C LEU A 279 -9.96 9.45 17.92
N ASP A 280 -9.13 10.25 18.62
CA ASP A 280 -9.63 11.38 19.40
C ASP A 280 -10.37 12.39 18.52
N PHE A 281 -9.82 12.68 17.33
CA PHE A 281 -10.52 13.54 16.36
C PHE A 281 -11.84 12.93 15.90
N ALA A 282 -11.86 11.62 15.62
CA ALA A 282 -13.09 10.91 15.22
C ALA A 282 -14.18 10.98 16.31
N ASN A 283 -13.82 10.77 17.57
CA ASN A 283 -14.73 10.92 18.71
C ASN A 283 -15.23 12.36 18.86
N ASP A 284 -14.37 13.37 18.72
CA ASP A 284 -14.79 14.77 18.80
C ASP A 284 -15.72 15.17 17.64
N ALA A 285 -15.51 14.56 16.46
CA ALA A 285 -16.28 14.85 15.25
C ALA A 285 -17.74 14.36 15.31
N THR A 286 -18.09 13.46 16.24
CA THR A 286 -19.50 13.05 16.47
C THR A 286 -20.28 14.09 17.26
N CYS A 287 -19.61 14.97 18.02
CA CYS A 287 -20.24 15.84 19.01
C CYS A 287 -20.24 17.33 18.66
N SER A 288 -19.57 17.77 17.58
CA SER A 288 -19.31 19.20 17.33
C SER A 288 -19.49 19.66 15.88
N LYS A 289 -20.35 20.66 15.66
CA LYS A 289 -20.49 21.37 14.37
C LYS A 289 -19.19 22.10 13.96
N ARG A 290 -18.40 22.61 14.91
CA ARG A 290 -17.11 23.30 14.64
C ARG A 290 -16.06 22.39 13.99
N LYS A 291 -16.24 21.07 14.08
CA LYS A 291 -15.37 20.08 13.43
C LYS A 291 -15.66 19.90 11.95
N ILE A 292 -16.80 20.38 11.44
CA ILE A 292 -17.17 20.33 10.02
C ILE A 292 -16.19 21.17 9.18
N GLU A 293 -15.89 22.41 9.58
CA GLU A 293 -14.91 23.26 8.87
C GLU A 293 -13.49 22.66 8.82
N GLN A 294 -13.11 21.90 9.86
CA GLN A 294 -11.80 21.23 9.91
C GLN A 294 -11.73 20.06 8.91
N ILE A 295 -12.88 19.44 8.63
CA ILE A 295 -13.06 18.32 7.70
C ILE A 295 -13.09 18.84 6.26
N GLU A 296 -13.80 19.94 5.99
CA GLU A 296 -13.89 20.57 4.66
C GLU A 296 -12.51 20.97 4.11
N ASN A 297 -11.59 21.40 4.98
CA ASN A 297 -10.23 21.79 4.61
C ASN A 297 -9.16 20.71 4.88
N SER A 298 -9.59 19.47 5.12
CA SER A 298 -8.72 18.38 5.58
C SER A 298 -7.58 18.07 4.59
N LYS A 299 -7.88 17.99 3.29
CA LYS A 299 -6.91 17.75 2.21
C LYS A 299 -5.83 18.83 2.17
N CYS A 300 -6.22 20.10 2.30
CA CYS A 300 -5.28 21.22 2.33
C CYS A 300 -4.36 21.16 3.55
N LYS A 301 -4.90 20.87 4.74
CA LYS A 301 -4.09 20.77 5.98
C LYS A 301 -3.04 19.68 5.89
N VAL A 302 -3.44 18.46 5.49
CA VAL A 302 -2.48 17.35 5.39
C VAL A 302 -1.50 17.60 4.25
N LYS A 303 -1.91 18.21 3.14
CA LYS A 303 -1.00 18.65 2.07
C LYS A 303 0.05 19.61 2.61
N CYS A 304 -0.32 20.64 3.36
CA CYS A 304 0.62 21.60 3.94
C CYS A 304 1.67 20.92 4.84
N LEU A 305 1.24 19.99 5.71
CA LEU A 305 2.16 19.20 6.53
C LEU A 305 3.15 18.41 5.67
N LEU A 306 2.68 17.77 4.61
CA LEU A 306 3.46 16.83 3.82
C LEU A 306 4.37 17.52 2.78
N SER A 307 3.92 18.63 2.19
CA SER A 307 4.70 19.37 1.18
C SER A 307 5.67 20.37 1.79
N SER A 308 5.43 20.84 3.02
CA SER A 308 6.28 21.82 3.69
C SER A 308 6.28 21.65 5.21
N PRO A 309 6.80 20.51 5.73
CA PRO A 309 6.87 20.28 7.17
C PRO A 309 7.80 21.30 7.85
N THR A 310 7.58 21.55 9.13
CA THR A 310 8.64 22.11 10.00
C THR A 310 9.69 21.04 10.29
N LYS A 311 10.90 21.45 10.71
CA LYS A 311 11.97 20.51 11.11
C LYS A 311 11.50 19.54 12.19
N THR A 312 10.83 20.07 13.22
CA THR A 312 10.25 19.25 14.29
C THR A 312 9.22 18.27 13.75
N GLN A 313 8.30 18.69 12.89
CA GLN A 313 7.30 17.79 12.30
C GLN A 313 7.93 16.66 11.50
N ALA A 314 8.94 16.95 10.67
CA ALA A 314 9.65 15.93 9.92
C ALA A 314 10.38 14.93 10.83
N GLN A 315 11.07 15.42 11.87
CA GLN A 315 11.78 14.58 12.86
C GLN A 315 10.86 13.66 13.67
N LEU A 316 9.56 13.95 13.77
CA LEU A 316 8.61 13.05 14.42
C LEU A 316 8.48 11.70 13.68
N PHE A 317 8.64 11.72 12.35
CA PHE A 317 8.55 10.53 11.48
C PHE A 317 9.89 9.79 11.34
N GLU A 318 10.96 10.29 11.94
CA GLU A 318 12.27 9.66 11.88
C GLU A 318 12.24 8.25 12.50
N GLY A 319 12.70 7.26 11.72
CA GLY A 319 12.69 5.85 12.12
C GLY A 319 11.35 5.14 11.93
N LEU A 320 10.33 5.81 11.34
CA LEU A 320 9.10 5.14 10.92
C LEU A 320 9.40 4.24 9.71
N GLU A 321 9.42 2.93 9.94
CA GLU A 321 9.64 1.91 8.91
C GLU A 321 8.41 1.82 7.98
N PHE A 322 8.67 1.71 6.69
CA PHE A 322 7.66 1.37 5.70
C PHE A 322 7.71 -0.13 5.41
N CYS A 323 6.64 -0.85 5.80
CA CYS A 323 6.54 -2.28 5.55
C CYS A 323 6.03 -2.54 4.14
N ASP A 324 6.96 -2.87 3.25
CA ASP A 324 6.64 -3.66 2.08
C ASP A 324 6.86 -5.14 2.43
N SER A 325 5.78 -5.93 2.50
CA SER A 325 5.81 -7.38 2.78
C SER A 325 6.68 -8.20 1.81
N PHE A 326 7.28 -7.53 0.82
CA PHE A 326 7.93 -8.07 -0.37
C PHE A 326 9.35 -7.53 -0.58
N LYS A 327 9.96 -6.84 0.40
CA LYS A 327 11.39 -6.43 0.33
C LYS A 327 12.11 -6.79 1.61
N THR A 328 13.11 -7.65 1.53
CA THR A 328 13.81 -8.18 2.72
C THR A 328 15.23 -7.64 2.90
N THR A 329 15.83 -7.01 1.90
CA THR A 329 17.25 -6.61 1.96
C THR A 329 17.44 -5.15 2.39
N GLU A 330 16.49 -4.27 2.09
CA GLU A 330 16.59 -2.83 2.37
C GLU A 330 15.45 -2.39 3.29
N ARG A 331 15.77 -1.70 4.38
CA ARG A 331 14.75 -1.06 5.22
C ARG A 331 14.38 0.29 4.62
N LEU A 332 13.12 0.40 4.20
CA LEU A 332 12.53 1.65 3.77
C LEU A 332 11.97 2.39 4.99
N TYR A 333 12.12 3.70 5.01
CA TYR A 333 11.60 4.57 6.05
C TYR A 333 10.75 5.68 5.43
N ILE A 334 9.81 6.21 6.20
CA ILE A 334 9.15 7.48 5.84
C ILE A 334 10.13 8.63 5.99
N VAL A 335 10.83 8.72 7.13
CA VAL A 335 12.01 9.56 7.30
C VAL A 335 13.12 8.68 7.86
N SER A 336 14.26 8.64 7.17
CA SER A 336 15.39 7.79 7.56
C SER A 336 16.09 8.38 8.79
N PRO A 337 16.45 7.55 9.79
CA PRO A 337 17.26 8.02 10.90
C PRO A 337 18.65 8.48 10.45
N GLN A 338 19.10 9.65 10.90
CA GLN A 338 20.40 10.22 10.48
C GLN A 338 21.59 9.35 10.95
N SER A 339 22.27 8.69 10.00
CA SER A 339 23.74 8.71 9.78
C SER A 339 24.29 7.46 9.06
N LYS A 340 25.05 7.69 7.98
CA LYS A 340 26.18 6.87 7.51
C LYS A 340 25.95 5.41 7.05
N ARG A 341 24.72 4.95 6.83
CA ARG A 341 24.50 3.67 6.12
C ARG A 341 24.08 3.94 4.69
N PHE A 342 24.83 3.40 3.74
CA PHE A 342 24.52 3.43 2.31
C PHE A 342 23.18 2.71 1.96
N ASP A 343 22.53 2.08 2.93
CA ASP A 343 21.40 1.15 2.75
C ASP A 343 20.07 1.61 3.39
N SER A 344 19.89 2.91 3.68
CA SER A 344 18.64 3.45 4.24
C SER A 344 18.01 4.49 3.32
N PHE A 345 16.78 4.22 2.86
CA PHE A 345 16.06 5.06 1.90
C PHE A 345 14.82 5.70 2.53
N SER A 346 14.64 7.00 2.29
CA SER A 346 13.44 7.74 2.67
C SER A 346 12.42 7.74 1.54
N LEU A 347 11.14 7.52 1.88
CA LEU A 347 10.00 7.57 0.97
C LEU A 347 9.26 8.92 1.00
N TRP A 348 9.65 9.83 1.90
CA TRP A 348 9.12 11.19 1.99
C TRP A 348 10.27 12.19 1.84
N ALA A 349 10.48 12.66 0.60
CA ALA A 349 11.61 13.49 0.23
C ALA A 349 11.61 14.85 0.96
N GLU A 350 10.45 15.53 1.00
CA GLU A 350 10.30 16.83 1.68
C GLU A 350 10.55 16.69 3.19
N GLY A 351 10.06 15.60 3.79
CA GLY A 351 10.33 15.26 5.18
C GLY A 351 11.82 15.04 5.45
N GLN A 352 12.49 14.23 4.61
CA GLN A 352 13.92 13.96 4.77
C GLN A 352 14.76 15.23 4.68
N LEU A 353 14.57 16.03 3.62
CA LEU A 353 15.31 17.28 3.42
C LEU A 353 15.14 18.22 4.62
N ARG A 354 13.91 18.31 5.14
CA ARG A 354 13.61 19.17 6.29
C ARG A 354 14.19 18.65 7.59
N ALA A 355 14.15 17.33 7.83
CA ALA A 355 14.74 16.71 9.02
C ALA A 355 16.27 16.91 9.05
N ASP A 356 16.91 16.83 7.88
CA ASP A 356 18.35 17.05 7.68
C ASP A 356 18.77 18.52 7.73
N ASP A 357 17.80 19.43 7.87
CA ASP A 357 18.04 20.88 7.84
C ASP A 357 18.74 21.35 6.55
N ILE A 358 18.50 20.63 5.46
CA ILE A 358 19.01 20.96 4.13
C ILE A 358 18.03 21.94 3.50
N ASN A 359 18.53 23.13 3.14
CA ASN A 359 17.74 24.13 2.43
C ASN A 359 17.24 23.55 1.09
N LEU A 360 15.95 23.73 0.79
CA LEU A 360 15.26 23.32 -0.46
C LEU A 360 15.86 23.91 -1.76
N TRP A 361 16.91 24.73 -1.65
CA TRP A 361 17.51 25.56 -2.71
C TRP A 361 18.92 25.14 -3.12
N ASP A 362 19.40 23.94 -2.77
CA ASP A 362 20.67 23.42 -3.29
C ASP A 362 20.43 22.47 -4.49
N PRO A 363 20.58 22.92 -5.74
CA PRO A 363 20.30 22.12 -6.93
C PRO A 363 21.29 20.96 -7.10
N TRP A 364 22.43 21.00 -6.41
CA TRP A 364 23.52 20.04 -6.59
C TRP A 364 23.41 18.82 -5.69
N ARG A 365 22.63 18.89 -4.59
CA ARG A 365 22.28 17.72 -3.75
C ARG A 365 20.91 17.10 -4.06
N ALA A 366 20.05 17.79 -4.81
CA ALA A 366 18.80 17.26 -5.35
C ALA A 366 19.00 16.10 -6.34
N PHE A 367 20.22 15.92 -6.88
CA PHE A 367 20.60 14.77 -7.70
C PHE A 367 21.20 13.59 -6.92
N GLY A 368 21.51 13.77 -5.62
CA GLY A 368 22.05 12.73 -4.74
C GLY A 368 21.00 12.05 -3.86
N SER A 369 19.78 12.61 -3.79
CA SER A 369 18.60 11.92 -3.25
C SER A 369 18.04 11.05 -4.36
N VAL A 370 18.38 9.78 -4.28
CA VAL A 370 18.00 8.70 -5.19
C VAL A 370 16.53 8.83 -5.58
N CYS A 371 16.29 9.37 -6.78
CA CYS A 371 15.14 8.97 -7.57
C CYS A 371 15.17 7.45 -7.57
N VAL A 372 14.13 6.81 -7.01
CA VAL A 372 13.84 5.42 -7.36
C VAL A 372 13.88 5.37 -8.89
N PRO A 373 14.80 4.62 -9.53
CA PRO A 373 14.66 4.41 -10.94
C PRO A 373 13.39 3.56 -11.07
N ILE A 374 12.29 4.18 -11.47
CA ILE A 374 11.27 3.48 -12.22
C ILE A 374 12.04 2.88 -13.38
N ALA A 375 12.19 1.56 -13.37
CA ALA A 375 12.96 0.81 -14.34
C ALA A 375 12.65 1.33 -15.75
N LYS A 376 13.56 2.11 -16.33
CA LYS A 376 13.59 2.32 -17.77
C LYS A 376 14.15 1.04 -18.37
N PRO A 377 13.57 0.51 -19.47
CA PRO A 377 14.18 -0.61 -20.17
C PRO A 377 15.56 -0.17 -20.65
N PHE A 378 16.58 -0.92 -20.25
CA PHE A 378 17.95 -0.73 -20.70
C PHE A 378 18.01 -0.95 -22.22
N LEU A 379 18.29 0.10 -22.98
CA LEU A 379 18.84 -0.04 -24.32
C LEU A 379 20.32 -0.48 -24.19
N PRO A 380 20.79 -1.49 -24.95
CA PRO A 380 22.16 -1.98 -24.84
C PRO A 380 23.19 -0.88 -25.14
N LYS A 381 24.24 -0.80 -24.31
CA LYS A 381 25.37 0.11 -24.48
C LYS A 381 26.12 -0.21 -25.79
N GLY A 382 26.11 0.75 -26.71
CA GLY A 382 26.89 0.66 -27.94
C GLY A 382 26.55 1.71 -28.98
N GLN A 383 26.34 2.98 -28.60
CA GLN A 383 26.37 4.14 -29.50
C GLN A 383 26.49 5.42 -28.67
N TYR A 384 27.63 6.08 -28.74
CA TYR A 384 27.86 7.39 -28.14
C TYR A 384 27.18 8.45 -29.01
N LEU A 385 26.16 9.15 -28.49
CA LEU A 385 25.75 10.45 -29.02
C LEU A 385 26.38 11.55 -28.16
N ARG A 386 27.45 12.15 -28.69
CA ARG A 386 28.07 13.38 -28.18
C ARG A 386 27.02 14.50 -28.21
N LEU A 387 26.51 14.90 -27.04
CA LEU A 387 25.86 16.19 -26.87
C LEU A 387 26.95 17.27 -26.78
N LYS A 388 27.18 18.01 -27.88
CA LYS A 388 27.93 19.26 -27.84
C LYS A 388 27.11 20.29 -27.05
N THR A 389 27.61 20.64 -25.87
CA THR A 389 27.24 21.85 -25.15
C THR A 389 27.63 23.07 -25.96
N ASN A 390 26.66 23.95 -26.27
CA ASN A 390 26.92 25.35 -26.61
C ASN A 390 25.92 26.22 -25.85
N CYS A 391 26.29 26.61 -24.63
CA CYS A 391 25.78 27.82 -24.01
C CYS A 391 26.53 29.01 -24.64
N ARG A 392 25.80 29.97 -25.23
CA ARG A 392 26.09 31.43 -25.19
C ARG A 392 25.17 32.19 -26.15
N LYS A 393 24.18 32.90 -25.61
CA LYS A 393 24.11 34.38 -25.56
C LYS A 393 22.67 34.83 -25.32
N PHE A 394 22.48 35.54 -24.21
CA PHE A 394 21.45 36.56 -24.05
C PHE A 394 21.62 37.62 -25.14
N ILE A 395 20.54 37.99 -25.82
CA ILE A 395 20.28 39.35 -26.32
C ILE A 395 18.78 39.62 -26.15
N PHE A 396 18.47 40.69 -25.41
CA PHE A 396 17.18 41.38 -25.36
C PHE A 396 16.88 42.00 -26.74
N ASP A 397 15.63 41.89 -27.23
CA ASP A 397 14.78 43.04 -27.58
C ASP A 397 13.60 42.65 -28.51
N LYS A 398 12.43 43.19 -28.14
CA LYS A 398 11.27 43.62 -28.97
C LYS A 398 10.87 42.77 -30.18
N LEU A 399 9.74 42.05 -30.10
CA LEU A 399 8.35 42.51 -30.34
C LEU A 399 7.37 41.37 -30.02
#